data_AF-A0A2M8Q741-F1
#
_entry.id   AF-A0A2M8Q741-F1
#
_cell.length_a   1.000
_cell.length_b   1.000
_cell.length_c   1.000
_cell.angle_alpha   90.00
_cell.angle_beta   90.00
_cell.angle_gamma   90.00
#
_symmetry.space_group_name_H-M   'P 1'
#
loop_
_entity.id
_entity.type
_entity.pdbx_description
1 polymer ?
#
loop_
_entity_poly.entity_id
_entity_poly.type
_entity_poly.pdbx_seq_one_letter_code
_entity_poly.pdbx_strand_id
1 'polypeptide(L)'
;HLILATQRPSTDVITGLIKANFPTRIAFAVTSQVDSRVILDSPGAERLLGRGDMLLMRSDAGKLQRVQGCFVTDEEIANVVRFWKEAGGGATQPVSAPWAGILDQLDNRDELLQDAIDAIRGMRTCSASMLQRKLNIGYPKA
;
A
#
# COMPACT_ATOMS: atom_id res chain seq x y z
N HIS A 1 -11.29 1.67 -9.37
CA HIS A 1 -9.93 1.29 -9.80
C HIS A 1 -8.93 1.81 -8.78
N LEU A 2 -7.90 1.03 -8.45
CA LEU A 2 -6.93 1.39 -7.42
C LEU A 2 -5.53 1.41 -8.03
N ILE A 3 -4.77 2.44 -7.70
CA ILE A 3 -3.37 2.59 -8.10
C ILE A 3 -2.54 2.60 -6.82
N LEU A 4 -1.59 1.67 -6.72
CA LEU A 4 -0.62 1.60 -5.64
C LEU A 4 0.77 1.88 -6.22
N ALA A 5 1.48 2.85 -5.64
CA ALA A 5 2.84 3.20 -6.02
C ALA A 5 3.75 3.17 -4.79
N THR A 6 4.96 2.65 -4.95
CA THR A 6 5.99 2.62 -3.89
C THR A 6 7.38 2.72 -4.50
N GLN A 7 8.31 3.33 -3.76
CA GLN A 7 9.74 3.33 -4.08
C GLN A 7 10.51 2.24 -3.30
N ARG A 8 9.84 1.50 -2.41
CA ARG A 8 10.43 0.45 -1.57
C ARG A 8 9.81 -0.90 -1.94
N PRO A 9 10.31 -1.58 -2.98
CA PRO A 9 9.82 -2.88 -3.39
C PRO A 9 10.37 -3.98 -2.49
N SER A 10 9.84 -4.11 -1.26
CA SER A 10 10.14 -5.22 -0.35
C SER A 10 8.96 -6.19 -0.24
N THR A 11 9.21 -7.42 0.20
CA THR A 11 8.17 -8.43 0.45
C THR A 11 7.19 -8.02 1.56
N ASP A 12 7.63 -7.14 2.45
CA ASP A 12 6.81 -6.61 3.54
C ASP A 12 5.81 -5.55 3.06
N VAL A 13 6.17 -4.82 1.99
CA VAL A 13 5.30 -3.81 1.36
C VAL A 13 4.44 -4.44 0.26
N ILE A 14 5.07 -5.18 -0.65
CA ILE A 14 4.41 -5.89 -1.76
C ILE A 14 4.20 -7.34 -1.33
N THR A 15 3.29 -7.53 -0.40
CA THR A 15 2.98 -8.84 0.19
C THR A 15 2.31 -9.77 -0.82
N GLY A 16 2.22 -11.06 -0.48
CA GLY A 16 1.50 -12.04 -1.30
C GLY A 16 0.03 -11.67 -1.55
N LEU A 17 -0.64 -11.06 -0.56
CA LEU A 17 -2.03 -10.59 -0.70
C LEU A 17 -2.14 -9.45 -1.71
N ILE A 18 -1.19 -8.51 -1.72
CA ILE A 18 -1.14 -7.44 -2.73
C ILE A 18 -0.93 -8.07 -4.11
N LYS A 19 0.04 -8.97 -4.26
CA LYS A 19 0.29 -9.61 -5.56
C LYS A 19 -0.91 -10.40 -6.07
N ALA A 20 -1.63 -11.10 -5.19
CA ALA A 20 -2.82 -11.88 -5.56
C ALA A 20 -3.98 -11.02 -6.09
N ASN A 21 -4.12 -9.77 -5.62
CA ASN A 21 -5.24 -8.89 -5.97
C ASN A 21 -4.91 -7.83 -7.04
N PHE A 22 -3.63 -7.65 -7.36
CA PHE A 22 -3.16 -6.68 -8.36
C PHE A 22 -2.39 -7.40 -9.48
N PRO A 23 -3.08 -8.00 -10.48
CA PRO A 23 -2.44 -8.78 -11.54
C PRO A 23 -1.70 -7.90 -12.58
N THR A 24 -2.14 -6.65 -12.77
CA THR A 24 -1.46 -5.68 -13.63
C THR A 24 -0.43 -4.91 -12.82
N ARG A 25 0.83 -4.93 -13.24
CA ARG A 25 1.94 -4.32 -12.51
C ARG A 25 2.91 -3.62 -13.45
N ILE A 26 3.51 -2.54 -12.95
CA ILE A 26 4.53 -1.77 -13.65
C ILE A 26 5.76 -1.71 -12.74
N ALA A 27 6.93 -1.99 -13.29
CA ALA A 27 8.20 -1.72 -12.62
C ALA A 27 9.03 -0.76 -13.47
N PHE A 28 9.43 0.35 -12.87
CA PHE A 28 10.53 1.19 -13.38
C PHE A 28 11.87 0.57 -13.01
N ALA A 29 12.97 1.23 -13.41
CA ALA A 29 14.31 0.81 -13.02
C ALA A 29 14.44 0.62 -11.51
N VAL A 30 14.93 -0.57 -11.11
CA VAL A 30 15.20 -0.94 -9.71
C VAL A 30 16.67 -1.30 -9.54
N THR A 31 17.11 -1.36 -8.28
CA THR A 31 18.53 -1.55 -7.95
C THR A 31 18.98 -3.00 -8.05
N SER A 32 18.08 -3.98 -7.91
CA SER A 32 18.44 -5.38 -7.89
C SER A 32 17.44 -6.29 -8.58
N GLN A 33 17.93 -7.47 -8.98
CA GLN A 33 17.09 -8.54 -9.51
C GLN A 33 16.08 -9.07 -8.47
N VAL A 34 16.38 -8.90 -7.18
CA VAL A 34 15.46 -9.25 -6.08
C VAL A 34 14.27 -8.30 -6.10
N ASP A 35 14.51 -7.00 -6.17
CA ASP A 35 13.46 -5.97 -6.26
C ASP A 35 12.55 -6.18 -7.48
N SER A 36 13.14 -6.53 -8.64
CA SER A 36 12.38 -6.86 -9.86
C SER A 36 11.41 -8.02 -9.61
N ARG A 37 11.86 -9.08 -8.92
CA ARG A 37 11.01 -10.24 -8.59
C ARG A 37 9.95 -9.89 -7.55
N VAL A 38 10.22 -9.00 -6.61
CA VAL A 38 9.20 -8.56 -5.65
C VAL A 38 8.02 -7.89 -6.37
N ILE A 39 8.27 -7.10 -7.42
CA ILE A 39 7.23 -6.40 -8.17
C ILE A 39 6.58 -7.30 -9.23
N LEU A 40 7.39 -7.92 -10.10
CA LEU A 40 6.93 -8.58 -11.33
C LEU A 40 6.95 -10.12 -11.28
N ASP A 41 7.38 -10.70 -10.15
CA ASP A 41 7.67 -12.14 -10.03
C ASP A 41 8.70 -12.66 -11.07
N SER A 42 9.42 -11.74 -11.73
CA SER A 42 10.35 -12.00 -12.83
C SER A 42 11.50 -10.98 -12.81
N PRO A 43 12.73 -11.37 -13.23
CA PRO A 43 13.83 -10.44 -13.40
C PRO A 43 13.66 -9.54 -14.64
N GLY A 44 14.41 -8.44 -14.71
CA GLY A 44 14.53 -7.59 -15.88
C GLY A 44 14.45 -6.10 -15.56
N ALA A 45 13.76 -5.72 -14.49
CA ALA A 45 13.62 -4.30 -14.13
C ALA A 45 14.95 -3.68 -13.66
N GLU A 46 15.89 -4.51 -13.18
CA GLU A 46 17.24 -4.06 -12.81
C GLU A 46 18.11 -3.65 -14.01
N ARG A 47 17.65 -3.94 -15.23
CA ARG A 47 18.35 -3.64 -16.49
C ARG A 47 17.76 -2.44 -17.23
N LEU A 48 16.73 -1.81 -16.67
CA LEU A 48 16.10 -0.64 -17.25
C LEU A 48 17.01 0.58 -17.12
N LEU A 49 16.87 1.51 -18.07
CA LEU A 49 17.74 2.68 -18.20
C LEU A 49 17.32 3.84 -17.28
N GLY A 50 16.20 3.71 -16.57
CA GLY A 50 15.57 4.79 -15.82
C GLY A 50 14.86 5.79 -16.73
N ARG A 51 14.57 6.99 -16.22
CA ARG A 51 13.97 8.11 -16.99
C ARG A 51 12.72 7.71 -17.81
N GLY A 52 11.82 6.95 -17.19
CA GLY A 52 10.57 6.50 -17.82
C GLY A 52 10.62 5.11 -18.46
N ASP A 53 11.79 4.48 -18.60
CA ASP A 53 11.89 3.10 -19.07
C ASP A 53 11.30 2.13 -18.03
N MET A 54 10.35 1.29 -18.45
CA MET A 54 9.57 0.43 -17.57
C MET A 54 9.23 -0.93 -18.20
N LEU A 55 8.97 -1.90 -17.34
CA LEU A 55 8.35 -3.18 -17.70
C LEU A 55 6.89 -3.19 -17.23
N LEU A 56 6.01 -3.53 -18.16
CA LEU A 56 4.58 -3.72 -17.94
C LEU A 56 4.24 -5.21 -17.95
N MET A 57 3.61 -5.66 -16.86
CA MET A 57 2.91 -6.94 -16.79
C MET A 57 1.41 -6.68 -16.86
N ARG A 58 0.75 -7.21 -17.87
CA ARG A 58 -0.71 -7.10 -18.02
C ARG A 58 -1.37 -8.36 -17.49
N SER A 59 -2.57 -8.22 -16.93
CA SER A 59 -3.37 -9.36 -16.46
C SER A 59 -3.76 -10.34 -17.57
N ASP A 60 -3.81 -9.89 -18.83
CA ASP A 60 -4.23 -10.67 -20.00
C ASP A 60 -3.05 -11.23 -20.82
N ALA A 61 -1.81 -10.86 -20.50
CA ALA A 61 -0.62 -11.26 -21.24
C ALA A 61 0.43 -11.85 -20.31
N GLY A 62 0.80 -13.12 -20.53
CA GLY A 62 1.82 -13.81 -19.73
C GLY A 62 3.26 -13.33 -19.96
N LYS A 63 3.49 -12.32 -20.80
CA LYS A 63 4.83 -11.78 -21.12
C LYS A 63 4.96 -10.33 -20.69
N LEU A 64 6.12 -10.00 -20.14
CA LEU A 64 6.50 -8.62 -19.83
C LEU A 64 6.73 -7.83 -21.12
N GLN A 65 6.18 -6.62 -21.17
CA GLN A 65 6.38 -5.67 -22.26
C GLN A 65 7.28 -4.53 -21.78
N ARG A 66 8.35 -4.24 -22.50
CA ARG A 66 9.16 -3.04 -22.24
C ARG A 66 8.51 -1.84 -22.90
N VAL A 67 8.31 -0.78 -22.13
CA VAL A 67 7.58 0.43 -22.54
C VAL A 67 8.34 1.65 -22.07
N GLN A 68 8.29 2.73 -22.85
CA GLN A 68 8.82 4.04 -22.46
C GLN A 68 7.67 4.93 -21.98
N GLY A 69 7.75 5.38 -20.73
CA GLY A 69 6.82 6.35 -20.16
C GLY A 69 6.98 7.73 -20.79
N CYS A 70 5.86 8.43 -20.94
CA CYS A 70 5.87 9.83 -21.35
C CYS A 70 6.47 10.69 -20.24
N PHE A 71 7.37 11.58 -20.63
CA PHE A 71 7.86 12.63 -19.73
C PHE A 71 6.85 13.77 -19.72
N VAL A 72 6.46 14.22 -18.53
CA VAL A 72 5.58 15.36 -18.32
C VAL A 72 6.25 16.25 -17.27
N THR A 73 6.35 17.53 -17.56
CA THR A 73 6.93 18.53 -16.67
C THR A 73 5.94 18.99 -15.61
N ASP A 74 6.46 19.50 -14.49
CA ASP A 74 5.62 20.11 -13.45
C ASP A 74 4.81 21.31 -13.98
N GLU A 75 5.35 22.03 -14.96
CA GLU A 75 4.65 23.15 -15.62
C GLU A 75 3.44 22.66 -16.44
N GLU A 76 3.60 21.60 -17.24
CA GLU A 76 2.48 20.99 -17.97
C GLU A 76 1.40 20.48 -17.02
N ILE A 77 1.79 19.84 -15.90
CA ILE A 77 0.86 19.40 -14.86
C ILE A 77 0.11 20.61 -14.27
N ALA A 78 0.82 21.68 -13.92
CA ALA A 78 0.23 22.89 -13.35
C ALA A 78 -0.76 23.56 -14.32
N ASN A 79 -0.45 23.58 -15.61
CA ASN A 79 -1.32 24.13 -16.65
C ASN A 79 -2.61 23.31 -16.80
N VAL A 80 -2.53 21.97 -16.80
CA VAL A 80 -3.71 21.09 -16.82
C VAL A 80 -4.56 21.28 -15.57
N VAL A 81 -3.94 21.35 -14.39
CA VAL A 81 -4.65 21.59 -13.12
C VAL A 81 -5.36 22.95 -13.14
N ARG A 82 -4.71 24.00 -13.67
CA ARG A 82 -5.30 25.34 -13.79
C ARG A 82 -6.51 25.34 -14.71
N PHE A 83 -6.38 24.74 -15.89
CA PHE A 83 -7.48 24.61 -16.85
C PHE A 83 -8.73 23.98 -16.19
N TRP A 84 -8.56 22.89 -15.44
CA TRP A 84 -9.70 22.23 -14.76
C TRP A 84 -10.29 23.05 -13.61
N LYS A 85 -9.48 23.83 -12.89
CA LYS A 85 -9.97 24.74 -11.84
C LYS A 85 -10.81 25.88 -12.44
N GLU A 86 -10.36 26.44 -13.56
CA GLU A 86 -11.06 27.53 -14.26
C GLU A 86 -12.33 27.06 -14.97
N ALA A 87 -12.33 25.84 -15.49
CA ALA A 87 -13.49 25.22 -16.14
C ALA A 87 -14.67 24.92 -15.20
N GLY A 88 -14.57 25.24 -13.90
CA GLY A 88 -15.68 25.10 -12.96
C GLY A 88 -15.97 23.66 -12.54
N GLY A 89 -15.00 22.75 -12.68
CA GLY A 89 -15.06 21.40 -12.11
C GLY A 89 -15.11 21.50 -10.58
N GLY A 90 -16.33 21.57 -10.06
CA GLY A 90 -16.63 21.94 -8.69
C GLY A 90 -15.83 21.13 -7.67
N ALA A 91 -15.46 21.79 -6.58
CA ALA A 91 -14.96 21.14 -5.38
C ALA A 91 -15.97 20.07 -4.94
N THR A 92 -15.75 18.83 -5.38
CA THR A 92 -16.40 17.68 -4.79
C THR A 92 -15.99 17.69 -3.33
N GLN A 93 -16.99 17.75 -2.43
CA GLN A 93 -16.80 17.48 -1.01
C GLN A 93 -15.83 16.28 -0.89
N PRO A 94 -14.74 16.38 -0.10
CA PRO A 94 -13.80 15.28 0.02
C PRO A 94 -14.59 14.05 0.45
N VAL A 95 -14.73 13.08 -0.46
CA VAL A 95 -15.37 11.82 -0.15
C VAL A 95 -14.42 11.15 0.82
N SER A 96 -14.82 11.10 2.09
CA SER A 96 -14.07 10.37 3.10
C SER A 96 -13.84 8.98 2.58
N ALA A 97 -12.57 8.55 2.55
CA ALA A 97 -12.24 7.23 2.05
C ALA A 97 -13.02 6.21 2.90
N PRO A 98 -13.63 5.16 2.31
CA PRO A 98 -14.44 4.19 3.05
C PRO A 98 -13.74 3.54 4.24
N TRP A 99 -12.41 3.59 4.27
CA TRP A 99 -11.54 3.05 5.31
C TRP A 99 -11.04 4.08 6.33
N ALA A 100 -11.42 5.36 6.22
CA ALA A 100 -10.96 6.41 7.15
C ALA A 100 -11.32 6.07 8.61
N GLY A 101 -12.56 5.63 8.87
CA GLY A 101 -12.97 5.19 10.22
C GLY A 101 -12.34 3.88 10.69
N ILE A 102 -11.79 3.06 9.79
CA ILE A 102 -11.07 1.82 10.16
C ILE A 102 -9.67 2.16 10.68
N LEU A 103 -9.01 3.18 10.11
CA LEU A 103 -7.73 3.66 10.62
C LEU A 103 -7.88 4.24 12.04
N ASP A 104 -8.95 5.02 12.28
CA ASP A 104 -9.26 5.56 13.61
C ASP A 104 -9.50 4.43 14.64
N GLN A 105 -10.11 3.31 14.23
CA GLN A 105 -10.27 2.12 15.09
C GLN A 105 -8.96 1.36 15.33
N LEU A 106 -7.99 1.44 14.42
CA LEU A 106 -6.66 0.83 14.59
C LEU A 106 -5.76 1.63 15.54
N ASP A 107 -5.97 2.96 15.63
CA ASP A 107 -5.36 3.81 16.66
C ASP A 107 -5.96 3.58 18.04
N ASN A 108 -7.11 2.90 18.13
CA ASN A 108 -7.72 2.46 19.38
C ASN A 108 -6.96 1.30 20.09
N ARG A 109 -5.70 1.04 19.68
CA ARG A 109 -4.75 0.17 20.40
C ARG A 109 -4.48 0.65 21.81
N ASP A 110 -4.60 1.95 22.05
CA ASP A 110 -4.40 2.55 23.37
C ASP A 110 -5.49 2.15 24.37
N GLU A 111 -6.74 1.93 23.93
CA GLU A 111 -7.81 1.40 24.80
C GLU A 111 -7.51 -0.03 25.27
N LEU A 112 -7.09 -0.92 24.35
CA LEU A 112 -6.72 -2.30 24.70
C LEU A 112 -5.48 -2.36 25.60
N LEU A 113 -4.55 -1.43 25.45
CA LEU A 113 -3.40 -1.29 26.33
C LEU A 113 -3.83 -0.87 27.74
N GLN A 114 -4.75 0.09 27.84
CA GLN A 114 -5.27 0.56 29.12
C GLN A 114 -6.05 -0.55 29.84
N ASP A 115 -6.90 -1.29 29.12
CA ASP A 115 -7.63 -2.45 29.64
C ASP A 115 -6.68 -3.55 30.12
N ALA A 116 -5.56 -3.77 29.42
CA ALA A 116 -4.55 -4.73 29.84
C ALA A 116 -3.83 -4.29 31.11
N ILE A 117 -3.49 -3.00 31.22
CA ILE A 117 -2.91 -2.42 32.43
C ILE A 117 -3.88 -2.57 33.61
N ASP A 118 -5.15 -2.23 33.43
CA ASP A 118 -6.18 -2.38 34.47
C ASP A 118 -6.42 -3.84 34.84
N ALA A 119 -6.37 -4.75 33.87
CA ALA A 119 -6.57 -6.16 34.09
C ALA A 119 -5.48 -6.81 34.97
N ILE A 120 -4.27 -6.23 35.01
CA ILE A 120 -3.11 -6.73 35.78
C ILE A 120 -2.76 -5.86 37.00
N ARG A 121 -3.36 -4.66 37.13
CA ARG A 121 -3.17 -3.79 38.31
C ARG A 121 -3.53 -4.57 39.59
N GLY A 122 -2.59 -4.63 40.51
CA GLY A 122 -2.74 -5.33 41.80
C GLY A 122 -2.43 -6.84 41.78
N MET A 123 -2.08 -7.42 40.62
CA MET A 123 -1.64 -8.81 40.54
C MET A 123 -0.13 -8.93 40.77
N ARG A 124 0.29 -9.89 41.59
CA ARG A 124 1.72 -10.19 41.81
C ARG A 124 2.35 -11.02 40.69
N THR A 125 1.53 -11.73 39.91
CA THR A 125 1.95 -12.54 38.77
C THR A 125 0.90 -12.47 37.65
N CYS A 126 1.36 -12.48 36.41
CA CYS A 126 0.50 -12.45 35.22
C CYS A 126 1.14 -13.31 34.11
N SER A 127 0.33 -14.02 33.34
CA SER A 127 0.78 -14.81 32.18
C SER A 127 0.08 -14.35 30.90
N ALA A 128 0.74 -14.56 29.75
CA ALA A 128 0.22 -14.17 28.44
C ALA A 128 -1.15 -14.82 28.15
N SER A 129 -1.33 -16.10 28.50
CA SER A 129 -2.58 -16.83 28.32
C SER A 129 -3.74 -16.25 29.15
N MET A 130 -3.43 -15.70 30.33
CA MET A 130 -4.44 -15.08 31.20
C MET A 130 -4.95 -13.77 30.59
N LEU A 131 -4.04 -12.92 30.10
CA LEU A 131 -4.40 -11.70 29.38
C LEU A 131 -5.19 -11.99 28.11
N GLN A 132 -4.78 -12.98 27.31
CA GLN A 132 -5.49 -13.39 26.09
C GLN A 132 -6.93 -13.81 26.36
N ARG A 133 -7.18 -14.57 27.43
CA ARG A 133 -8.53 -15.01 27.81
C ARG A 133 -9.37 -13.87 28.38
N LYS A 134 -8.77 -12.95 29.14
CA LYS A 134 -9.48 -11.86 29.82
C LYS A 134 -9.85 -10.73 28.86
N LEU A 135 -9.04 -10.51 27.82
CA LEU A 135 -9.24 -9.46 26.81
C LEU A 135 -9.69 -10.01 25.44
N ASN A 136 -9.98 -11.32 25.34
CA ASN A 136 -10.32 -12.01 24.09
C ASN A 136 -9.34 -11.76 22.93
N ILE A 137 -8.04 -11.59 23.24
CA ILE A 137 -7.01 -11.31 22.25
C ILE A 137 -6.64 -12.63 21.55
N GLY A 138 -6.83 -12.67 20.22
CA GLY A 138 -6.50 -13.83 19.39
C GLY A 138 -7.67 -14.77 19.08
N TYR A 139 -8.88 -14.47 19.56
CA TYR A 139 -10.10 -15.15 19.11
C TYR A 139 -10.71 -14.38 17.93
N PRO A 140 -11.31 -15.07 16.94
CA PRO A 140 -12.05 -14.40 15.88
C PRO A 140 -13.21 -13.61 16.49
N LYS A 141 -13.19 -12.29 16.34
CA LYS A 141 -14.29 -11.41 16.71
C LYS A 141 -15.45 -11.69 15.73
N ALA A 142 -16.61 -12.09 16.26
CA ALA A 142 -17.86 -12.18 15.50
C ALA A 142 -18.47 -10.78 15.32
#